data_AF-A0A2E8CVG7-F1
#
_entry.id   AF-A0A2E8CVG7-F1
#
_cell.length_a   1.000
_cell.length_b   1.000
_cell.length_c   1.000
_cell.angle_alpha   90.00
_cell.angle_beta   90.00
_cell.angle_gamma   90.00
#
_symmetry.space_group_name_H-M   'P 1'
#
loop_
_entity.id
_entity.type
_entity.pdbx_description
1 polymer ?
#
loop_
_entity_poly.entity_id
_entity_poly.type
_entity_poly.pdbx_seq_one_letter_code
_entity_poly.pdbx_strand_id
1 'polypeptide(L)'
;MTRPLAFAGWIGLATLLLVVLYVVIERPVYSVGAQGLPLYRVDAQRLYLRHCSICHGESGRGDGRVAPNLNPRPRDFGVRGFRLVSTEGGYPSKEDILKVLQRGMPETNMPAWGHLPERERGALADYVLELARQGLRKSKHLVLLEEFGDDLTPEDEEEIDAELDTVVETLTRSGDPINVPPPPPVTDEHMARGKDIYVKICVKCHGDDGTGRDDPTWRSAEGFPIVSGNLRRGVFKGGADGESFFHRVAAGMPGTPMPGNSQAMTGDEMWSVVHYTLSLSKEENRERGSKVWTPPKAERLPQGDAEAGQQLISGAGRFSNGAPSCRGCHSISGQRDPGGGAWGPDLTNAYRKFGDVMAYWPENVDPMKSIYSAKPLTPNEKAHLSAAFKQGWKQVEKDWDADQPAPVLTAAAYLPVSGVGLLVAIGFTIIGSIAGMKRMEEL
;
A
#
# COMPACT_ATOMS: atom_id res chain seq x y z
N MET A 1 -28.83 -62.80 -49.02
CA MET A 1 -28.36 -61.38 -49.03
C MET A 1 -28.88 -60.70 -47.76
N THR A 2 -28.08 -60.65 -46.70
CA THR A 2 -28.42 -59.97 -45.44
C THR A 2 -27.26 -59.03 -45.10
N ARG A 3 -27.59 -57.74 -44.97
CA ARG A 3 -26.64 -56.61 -44.98
C ARG A 3 -25.93 -56.44 -43.62
N PRO A 4 -24.64 -56.05 -43.60
CA PRO A 4 -23.91 -55.72 -42.39
C PRO A 4 -24.07 -54.22 -42.09
N LEU A 5 -24.99 -53.84 -41.21
CA LEU A 5 -25.16 -52.43 -40.82
C LEU A 5 -25.19 -52.19 -39.30
N ALA A 6 -25.22 -53.24 -38.47
CA ALA A 6 -25.30 -53.09 -37.02
C ALA A 6 -23.94 -52.86 -36.32
N PHE A 7 -22.81 -53.23 -36.94
CA PHE A 7 -21.51 -53.21 -36.27
C PHE A 7 -20.81 -51.83 -36.28
N ALA A 8 -21.07 -51.01 -37.30
CA ALA A 8 -20.45 -49.68 -37.43
C ALA A 8 -21.02 -48.65 -36.44
N GLY A 9 -22.29 -48.80 -36.03
CA GLY A 9 -22.93 -47.87 -35.08
C GLY A 9 -22.38 -47.95 -33.66
N TRP A 10 -21.99 -49.15 -33.21
CA TRP A 10 -21.49 -49.37 -31.84
C TRP A 10 -20.06 -48.86 -31.65
N ILE A 11 -19.21 -48.99 -32.66
CA ILE A 11 -17.85 -48.45 -32.62
C ILE A 11 -17.88 -46.92 -32.58
N GLY A 12 -18.79 -46.29 -33.33
CA GLY A 12 -18.98 -44.84 -33.32
C GLY A 12 -19.50 -44.31 -31.98
N LEU A 13 -20.46 -45.00 -31.35
CA LEU A 13 -21.00 -44.59 -30.05
C LEU A 13 -19.97 -44.75 -28.91
N ALA A 14 -19.17 -45.83 -28.94
CA ALA A 14 -18.13 -46.09 -27.95
C ALA A 14 -16.95 -45.11 -28.06
N THR A 15 -16.55 -44.73 -29.28
CA THR A 15 -15.54 -43.68 -29.47
C THR A 15 -16.05 -42.32 -29.05
N LEU A 16 -17.31 -41.99 -29.30
CA LEU A 16 -17.90 -40.72 -28.87
C LEU A 16 -18.04 -40.64 -27.35
N LEU A 17 -18.41 -41.74 -26.68
CA LEU A 17 -18.43 -41.84 -25.22
C LEU A 17 -17.04 -41.76 -24.59
N LEU A 18 -16.03 -42.40 -25.18
CA LEU A 18 -14.64 -42.31 -24.72
C LEU A 18 -14.05 -40.91 -24.92
N VAL A 19 -14.38 -40.23 -26.02
CA VAL A 19 -13.98 -38.82 -26.23
C VAL A 19 -14.70 -37.90 -25.26
N VAL A 20 -15.99 -38.12 -24.97
CA VAL A 20 -16.72 -37.34 -23.96
C VAL A 20 -16.16 -37.60 -22.56
N LEU A 21 -15.87 -38.84 -22.18
CA LEU A 21 -15.24 -39.19 -20.91
C LEU A 21 -13.82 -38.60 -20.80
N TYR A 22 -13.02 -38.66 -21.85
CA TYR A 22 -11.68 -38.06 -21.90
C TYR A 22 -11.76 -36.53 -21.77
N VAL A 23 -12.70 -35.89 -22.46
CA VAL A 23 -12.93 -34.43 -22.38
C VAL A 23 -13.50 -34.00 -21.02
N VAL A 24 -14.24 -34.86 -20.31
CA VAL A 24 -14.82 -34.55 -18.98
C VAL A 24 -13.83 -34.81 -17.85
N ILE A 25 -12.97 -35.83 -17.95
CA ILE A 25 -12.03 -36.22 -16.89
C ILE A 25 -10.76 -35.35 -16.89
N GLU A 26 -10.34 -34.81 -18.04
CA GLU A 26 -9.16 -33.92 -18.12
C GLU A 26 -9.48 -32.41 -18.10
N ARG A 27 -10.74 -31.99 -17.86
CA ARG A 27 -10.98 -30.56 -17.55
C ARG A 27 -10.53 -30.33 -16.12
N PRO A 28 -9.44 -29.56 -15.88
CA PRO A 28 -9.20 -29.09 -14.53
C PRO A 28 -10.42 -28.24 -14.19
N VAL A 29 -11.00 -28.46 -13.02
CA VAL A 29 -12.05 -27.61 -12.48
C VAL A 29 -11.42 -26.23 -12.24
N TYR A 30 -11.37 -25.43 -13.30
CA TYR A 30 -11.07 -24.00 -13.22
C TYR A 30 -12.40 -23.32 -12.91
N SER A 31 -12.55 -22.88 -11.67
CA SER A 31 -13.59 -21.93 -11.32
C SER A 31 -13.38 -20.65 -12.14
N VAL A 32 -14.21 -20.48 -13.17
CA VAL A 32 -14.21 -19.28 -14.01
C VAL A 32 -14.87 -18.16 -13.21
N GLY A 33 -14.05 -17.27 -12.64
CA GLY A 33 -14.52 -15.96 -12.18
C GLY A 33 -15.00 -15.13 -13.36
N ALA A 34 -15.93 -14.20 -13.10
CA ALA A 34 -16.77 -13.48 -14.06
C ALA A 34 -16.08 -12.63 -15.16
N GLN A 35 -14.78 -12.77 -15.43
CA GLN A 35 -14.04 -11.98 -16.43
C GLN A 35 -12.99 -12.76 -17.25
N GLY A 36 -13.01 -14.10 -17.26
CA GLY A 36 -12.36 -14.88 -18.34
C GLY A 36 -10.84 -14.76 -18.55
N LEU A 37 -10.09 -14.18 -17.62
CA LEU A 37 -8.61 -14.20 -17.62
C LEU A 37 -8.11 -15.21 -16.58
N PRO A 38 -7.07 -16.03 -16.88
CA PRO A 38 -6.49 -16.93 -15.90
C PRO A 38 -5.94 -16.13 -14.72
N LEU A 39 -6.42 -16.45 -13.51
CA LEU A 39 -5.90 -15.86 -12.28
C LEU A 39 -4.45 -16.31 -12.09
N TYR A 40 -3.48 -15.49 -12.52
CA TYR A 40 -2.08 -15.69 -12.17
C TYR A 40 -1.96 -15.70 -10.64
N ARG A 41 -1.62 -16.85 -10.05
CA ARG A 41 -1.43 -16.98 -8.61
C ARG A 41 -0.24 -16.11 -8.21
N VAL A 42 -0.48 -15.10 -7.40
CA VAL A 42 0.60 -14.25 -6.86
C VAL A 42 1.42 -15.08 -5.88
N ASP A 43 2.72 -15.20 -6.14
CA ASP A 43 3.69 -15.81 -5.23
C ASP A 43 4.15 -14.75 -4.22
N ALA A 44 3.42 -14.66 -3.10
CA ALA A 44 3.65 -13.64 -2.08
C ALA A 44 5.03 -13.76 -1.42
N GLN A 45 5.51 -14.98 -1.18
CA GLN A 45 6.83 -15.23 -0.61
C GLN A 45 7.91 -14.71 -1.54
N ARG A 46 7.84 -15.03 -2.84
CA ARG A 46 8.83 -14.54 -3.82
C ARG A 46 8.79 -13.03 -3.95
N LEU A 47 7.60 -12.43 -3.91
CA LEU A 47 7.43 -10.98 -3.95
C LEU A 47 8.06 -10.33 -2.72
N TYR A 48 7.83 -10.87 -1.53
CA TYR A 48 8.43 -10.42 -0.28
C TYR A 48 9.96 -10.56 -0.27
N LEU A 49 10.49 -11.72 -0.71
CA LEU A 49 11.92 -11.96 -0.82
C LEU A 49 12.61 -11.01 -1.79
N ARG A 50 11.91 -10.56 -2.84
CA ARG A 50 12.43 -9.60 -3.81
C ARG A 50 12.43 -8.16 -3.29
N HIS A 51 11.39 -7.77 -2.55
CA HIS A 51 11.12 -6.35 -2.26
C HIS A 51 11.34 -5.95 -0.80
N CYS A 52 11.11 -6.86 0.15
CA CYS A 52 10.99 -6.53 1.57
C CYS A 52 12.12 -7.12 2.43
N SER A 53 12.60 -8.32 2.09
CA SER A 53 13.55 -9.10 2.91
C SER A 53 14.90 -8.40 3.13
N ILE A 54 15.33 -7.54 2.21
CA ILE A 54 16.60 -6.81 2.33
C ILE A 54 16.65 -5.97 3.60
N CYS A 55 15.50 -5.41 4.00
CA CYS A 55 15.32 -4.62 5.23
C CYS A 55 14.68 -5.45 6.35
N HIS A 56 13.59 -6.15 6.06
CA HIS A 56 12.81 -6.84 7.09
C HIS A 56 13.30 -8.25 7.45
N GLY A 57 14.28 -8.78 6.72
CA GLY A 57 14.75 -10.17 6.86
C GLY A 57 13.80 -11.16 6.19
N GLU A 58 14.30 -12.35 5.88
CA GLU A 58 13.49 -13.41 5.24
C GLU A 58 12.34 -13.87 6.15
N SER A 59 12.55 -13.87 7.47
CA SER A 59 11.58 -14.22 8.50
C SER A 59 10.80 -13.04 9.06
N GLY A 60 11.01 -11.82 8.52
CA GLY A 60 10.25 -10.63 8.94
C GLY A 60 10.63 -10.06 10.31
N ARG A 61 11.85 -10.36 10.80
CA ARG A 61 12.32 -9.96 12.14
C ARG A 61 12.98 -8.59 12.19
N GLY A 62 12.97 -7.85 11.08
CA GLY A 62 13.63 -6.55 10.99
C GLY A 62 15.16 -6.64 11.02
N ASP A 63 15.70 -7.81 10.64
CA ASP A 63 17.11 -8.19 10.70
C ASP A 63 17.73 -8.39 9.30
N GLY A 64 17.10 -7.81 8.26
CA GLY A 64 17.62 -7.85 6.91
C GLY A 64 19.03 -7.25 6.80
N ARG A 65 19.76 -7.62 5.74
CA ARG A 65 21.17 -7.24 5.54
C ARG A 65 21.46 -5.76 5.76
N VAL A 66 20.53 -4.87 5.41
CA VAL A 66 20.72 -3.42 5.57
C VAL A 66 20.18 -2.86 6.89
N ALA A 67 19.38 -3.62 7.63
CA ALA A 67 18.68 -3.18 8.85
C ALA A 67 19.59 -2.54 9.92
N PRO A 68 20.83 -3.03 10.17
CA PRO A 68 21.72 -2.40 11.15
C PRO A 68 22.09 -0.94 10.84
N ASN A 69 22.01 -0.53 9.57
CA ASN A 69 22.38 0.81 9.11
C ASN A 69 21.17 1.76 8.95
N LEU A 70 19.96 1.31 9.30
CA LEU A 70 18.75 2.10 9.16
C LEU A 70 18.28 2.62 10.52
N ASN A 71 17.95 3.91 10.57
CA ASN A 71 17.32 4.55 11.70
C ASN A 71 16.08 5.34 11.23
N PRO A 72 14.87 5.03 11.70
CA PRO A 72 14.53 3.92 12.61
C PRO A 72 14.75 2.54 11.96
N ARG A 73 15.00 1.52 12.80
CA ARG A 73 15.15 0.14 12.34
C ARG A 73 13.87 -0.38 11.66
N PRO A 74 13.99 -1.28 10.66
CA PRO A 74 12.86 -2.00 10.08
C PRO A 74 12.05 -2.72 11.16
N ARG A 75 10.77 -2.93 10.87
CA ARG A 75 9.84 -3.58 11.79
C ARG A 75 10.16 -5.07 11.92
N ASP A 76 10.25 -5.54 13.16
CA ASP A 76 10.03 -6.95 13.53
C ASP A 76 8.52 -7.22 13.61
N PHE A 77 8.01 -8.10 12.75
CA PHE A 77 6.59 -8.44 12.72
C PHE A 77 6.17 -9.39 13.86
N GLY A 78 7.12 -10.14 14.45
CA GLY A 78 6.84 -11.24 15.39
C GLY A 78 6.69 -10.85 16.87
N VAL A 79 7.14 -9.67 17.31
CA VAL A 79 7.16 -9.28 18.75
C VAL A 79 6.05 -8.27 19.11
N ARG A 80 4.90 -8.32 18.44
CA ARG A 80 3.83 -7.29 18.53
C ARG A 80 4.40 -5.87 18.27
N GLY A 81 4.59 -5.52 17.00
CA GLY A 81 5.29 -4.29 16.63
C GLY A 81 4.56 -3.37 15.65
N PHE A 82 3.34 -3.66 15.21
CA PHE A 82 2.67 -2.80 14.24
C PHE A 82 2.26 -1.48 14.87
N ARG A 83 2.92 -0.40 14.44
CA ARG A 83 2.74 0.94 15.00
C ARG A 83 1.51 1.66 14.47
N LEU A 84 1.02 1.25 13.31
CA LEU A 84 -0.07 1.90 12.59
C LEU A 84 -1.23 0.91 12.53
N VAL A 85 -2.15 1.06 13.47
CA VAL A 85 -3.32 0.20 13.63
C VAL A 85 -4.58 1.06 13.64
N SER A 86 -5.68 0.51 13.10
CA SER A 86 -7.02 1.12 13.14
C SER A 86 -8.02 0.29 13.94
N THR A 87 -7.56 -0.69 14.70
CA THR A 87 -8.35 -1.72 15.37
C THR A 87 -8.19 -1.67 16.89
N GLU A 88 -9.21 -2.14 17.58
CA GLU A 88 -9.15 -2.37 19.02
C GLU A 88 -8.14 -3.49 19.36
N GLY A 89 -7.54 -3.46 20.54
CA GLY A 89 -6.53 -4.45 20.98
C GLY A 89 -5.13 -4.27 20.34
N GLY A 90 -4.98 -3.38 19.35
CA GLY A 90 -3.68 -2.94 18.84
C GLY A 90 -2.98 -3.91 17.90
N TYR A 91 -3.70 -4.85 17.28
CA TYR A 91 -3.18 -5.73 16.23
C TYR A 91 -3.78 -5.34 14.86
N PRO A 92 -2.95 -5.09 13.82
CA PRO A 92 -3.42 -4.47 12.58
C PRO A 92 -4.44 -5.32 11.84
N SER A 93 -5.27 -4.66 11.05
CA SER A 93 -6.03 -5.31 9.98
C SER A 93 -5.18 -5.47 8.72
N LYS A 94 -5.64 -6.28 7.76
CA LYS A 94 -5.05 -6.32 6.41
C LYS A 94 -5.05 -4.93 5.76
N GLU A 95 -6.11 -4.15 5.99
CA GLU A 95 -6.25 -2.80 5.45
C GLU A 95 -5.20 -1.83 6.01
N ASP A 96 -4.83 -1.97 7.30
CA ASP A 96 -3.72 -1.21 7.86
C ASP A 96 -2.40 -1.47 7.12
N ILE A 97 -2.11 -2.73 6.82
CA ILE A 97 -0.91 -3.11 6.07
C ILE A 97 -0.97 -2.59 4.64
N LEU A 98 -2.14 -2.68 3.98
CA LEU A 98 -2.36 -2.13 2.64
C LEU A 98 -2.13 -0.62 2.60
N LYS A 99 -2.64 0.14 3.58
CA LYS A 99 -2.40 1.58 3.70
C LYS A 99 -0.92 1.90 3.83
N VAL A 100 -0.16 1.11 4.59
CA VAL A 100 1.31 1.26 4.72
C VAL A 100 2.02 0.90 3.42
N LEU A 101 1.65 -0.19 2.76
CA LEU A 101 2.23 -0.56 1.46
C LEU A 101 1.93 0.52 0.41
N GLN A 102 0.73 1.10 0.41
CA GLN A 102 0.35 2.13 -0.56
C GLN A 102 1.20 3.40 -0.43
N ARG A 103 1.33 3.96 0.78
CA ARG A 103 1.96 5.27 1.01
C ARG A 103 3.38 5.23 1.55
N GLY A 104 3.86 4.03 1.91
CA GLY A 104 5.07 3.86 2.72
C GLY A 104 4.87 4.30 4.16
N MET A 105 5.96 4.55 4.87
CA MET A 105 5.94 5.13 6.21
C MET A 105 6.89 6.34 6.26
N PRO A 106 6.37 7.58 6.11
CA PRO A 106 7.17 8.80 6.15
C PRO A 106 8.00 8.92 7.44
N GLU A 107 9.11 9.66 7.39
CA GLU A 107 10.13 9.74 8.46
C GLU A 107 10.80 8.38 8.78
N THR A 108 10.76 7.44 7.83
CA THR A 108 11.46 6.14 7.88
C THR A 108 12.01 5.78 6.49
N ASN A 109 12.75 4.67 6.41
CA ASN A 109 13.24 4.12 5.15
C ASN A 109 12.23 3.20 4.44
N MET A 110 10.98 3.12 4.90
CA MET A 110 9.94 2.28 4.27
C MET A 110 9.30 3.02 3.08
N PRO A 111 9.62 2.65 1.83
CA PRO A 111 9.10 3.35 0.66
C PRO A 111 7.63 3.02 0.38
N ALA A 112 7.03 3.78 -0.52
CA ALA A 112 5.71 3.50 -1.06
C ALA A 112 5.79 2.41 -2.14
N TRP A 113 4.84 1.47 -2.09
CA TRP A 113 4.67 0.35 -3.02
C TRP A 113 3.39 0.47 -3.84
N GLY A 114 2.77 1.65 -3.90
CA GLY A 114 1.54 1.88 -4.68
C GLY A 114 1.66 1.61 -6.18
N HIS A 115 2.88 1.48 -6.71
CA HIS A 115 3.15 1.04 -8.08
C HIS A 115 2.89 -0.45 -8.30
N LEU A 116 2.83 -1.27 -7.24
CA LEU A 116 2.45 -2.67 -7.34
C LEU A 116 0.92 -2.79 -7.50
N PRO A 117 0.43 -3.70 -8.35
CA PRO A 117 -0.99 -3.99 -8.47
C PRO A 117 -1.62 -4.31 -7.12
N GLU A 118 -2.89 -3.94 -6.94
CA GLU A 118 -3.61 -4.17 -5.67
C GLU A 118 -3.59 -5.64 -5.25
N ARG A 119 -3.70 -6.58 -6.20
CA ARG A 119 -3.60 -8.02 -5.94
C ARG A 119 -2.25 -8.41 -5.33
N GLU A 120 -1.16 -7.80 -5.80
CA GLU A 120 0.19 -8.06 -5.29
C GLU A 120 0.40 -7.44 -3.91
N ARG A 121 -0.09 -6.21 -3.69
CA ARG A 121 -0.08 -5.58 -2.37
C ARG A 121 -0.94 -6.36 -1.36
N GLY A 122 -2.09 -6.86 -1.78
CA GLY A 122 -2.96 -7.71 -0.97
C GLY A 122 -2.28 -9.01 -0.57
N ALA A 123 -1.57 -9.66 -1.50
CA ALA A 123 -0.81 -10.87 -1.21
C ALA A 123 0.38 -10.60 -0.28
N LEU A 124 1.09 -9.47 -0.44
CA LEU A 124 2.13 -9.05 0.50
C LEU A 124 1.56 -8.77 1.90
N ALA A 125 0.40 -8.13 1.99
CA ALA A 125 -0.24 -7.84 3.27
C ALA A 125 -0.58 -9.13 4.02
N ASP A 126 -1.16 -10.12 3.33
CA ASP A 126 -1.44 -11.44 3.92
C ASP A 126 -0.14 -12.13 4.37
N TYR A 127 0.90 -12.08 3.54
CA TYR A 127 2.18 -12.72 3.86
C TYR A 127 2.91 -12.05 5.04
N VAL A 128 2.80 -10.73 5.19
CA VAL A 128 3.35 -10.01 6.36
C VAL A 128 2.61 -10.40 7.64
N LEU A 129 1.29 -10.56 7.60
CA LEU A 129 0.51 -11.04 8.74
C LEU A 129 0.86 -12.50 9.09
N GLU A 130 1.10 -13.33 8.08
CA GLU A 130 1.58 -14.71 8.27
C GLU A 130 2.96 -14.74 8.94
N LEU A 131 3.93 -13.95 8.46
CA LEU A 131 5.24 -13.81 9.10
C LEU A 131 5.14 -13.32 10.55
N ALA A 132 4.18 -12.43 10.83
CA ALA A 132 3.91 -11.98 12.19
C ALA A 132 3.45 -13.13 13.11
N ARG A 133 2.53 -13.98 12.64
CA ARG A 133 2.07 -15.17 13.38
C ARG A 133 3.19 -16.17 13.61
N GLN A 134 3.95 -16.51 12.57
CA GLN A 134 5.08 -17.43 12.66
C GLN A 134 6.17 -16.89 13.61
N GLY A 135 6.50 -15.60 13.48
CA GLY A 135 7.46 -14.93 14.34
C GLY A 135 7.05 -14.96 15.81
N LEU A 136 5.76 -14.70 16.10
CA LEU A 136 5.23 -14.76 17.46
C LEU A 136 5.26 -16.19 18.01
N ARG A 137 4.83 -17.19 17.23
CA ARG A 137 4.87 -18.60 17.62
C ARG A 137 6.28 -19.01 18.02
N LYS A 138 7.27 -18.71 17.16
CA LYS A 138 8.68 -19.02 17.43
C LYS A 138 9.20 -18.32 18.69
N SER A 139 8.89 -17.04 18.85
CA SER A 139 9.32 -16.28 20.04
C SER A 139 8.71 -16.82 21.32
N LYS A 140 7.44 -17.28 21.30
CA LYS A 140 6.79 -17.89 22.46
C LYS A 140 7.29 -19.29 22.76
N HIS A 141 7.50 -20.10 21.73
CA HIS A 141 8.07 -21.44 21.86
C HIS A 141 9.44 -21.39 22.54
N LEU A 142 10.33 -20.48 22.13
CA LEU A 142 11.65 -20.31 22.77
C LEU A 142 11.57 -19.97 24.25
N VAL A 143 10.59 -19.15 24.67
CA VAL A 143 10.38 -18.82 26.08
C VAL A 143 9.93 -20.05 26.87
N LEU A 144 9.03 -20.86 26.29
CA LEU A 144 8.57 -22.09 26.93
C LEU A 144 9.71 -23.12 27.04
N LEU A 145 10.55 -23.28 26.01
CA LEU A 145 11.72 -24.16 26.08
C LEU A 145 12.70 -23.75 27.20
N GLU A 146 12.90 -22.45 27.43
CA GLU A 146 13.71 -21.96 28.55
C GLU A 146 13.08 -22.28 29.92
N GLU A 147 11.76 -22.39 29.99
CA GLU A 147 11.01 -22.69 31.21
C GLU A 147 10.99 -24.19 31.53
N PHE A 148 10.85 -25.06 30.53
CA PHE A 148 10.78 -26.52 30.68
C PHE A 148 12.15 -27.22 30.67
N GLY A 149 13.22 -26.60 30.12
CA GLY A 149 14.57 -27.19 30.08
C GLY A 149 14.71 -28.38 29.11
N ASP A 150 15.70 -29.24 29.33
CA ASP A 150 16.05 -30.36 28.43
C ASP A 150 15.16 -31.62 28.60
N ASP A 151 14.24 -31.64 29.57
CA ASP A 151 13.42 -32.81 29.96
C ASP A 151 12.01 -32.79 29.32
N LEU A 152 11.90 -32.35 28.06
CA LEU A 152 10.62 -32.34 27.34
C LEU A 152 10.22 -33.74 26.86
N THR A 153 9.04 -34.19 27.27
CA THR A 153 8.42 -35.38 26.70
C THR A 153 7.62 -35.01 25.44
N PRO A 154 7.35 -35.97 24.54
CA PRO A 154 6.46 -35.72 23.39
C PRO A 154 5.05 -35.24 23.78
N GLU A 155 4.58 -35.62 24.98
CA GLU A 155 3.29 -35.19 25.52
C GLU A 155 3.35 -33.70 25.94
N ASP A 156 4.46 -33.27 26.53
CA ASP A 156 4.71 -31.85 26.84
C ASP A 156 4.82 -31.00 25.56
N GLU A 157 5.47 -31.53 24.50
CA GLU A 157 5.57 -30.84 23.21
C GLU A 157 4.20 -30.61 22.57
N GLU A 158 3.30 -31.60 22.63
CA GLU A 158 1.94 -31.48 22.09
C GLU A 158 1.09 -30.48 22.88
N GLU A 159 1.21 -30.48 24.22
CA GLU A 159 0.54 -29.50 25.08
C GLU A 159 1.05 -28.07 24.81
N ILE A 160 2.37 -27.89 24.70
CA ILE A 160 3.01 -26.62 24.33
C ILE A 160 2.51 -26.14 22.97
N ASP A 161 2.46 -27.02 21.97
CA ASP A 161 2.04 -26.65 20.62
C ASP A 161 0.58 -26.17 20.56
N ALA A 162 -0.32 -26.84 21.31
CA ALA A 162 -1.72 -26.48 21.45
C ALA A 162 -1.92 -25.15 22.20
N GLU A 163 -1.14 -24.91 23.27
CA GLU A 163 -1.14 -23.64 23.98
C GLU A 163 -0.64 -22.51 23.06
N LEU A 164 0.45 -22.74 22.32
CA LEU A 164 1.02 -21.79 21.37
C LEU A 164 0.03 -21.40 20.27
N ASP A 165 -0.73 -22.35 19.72
CA ASP A 165 -1.76 -22.03 18.72
C ASP A 165 -2.83 -21.10 19.29
N THR A 166 -3.28 -21.37 20.51
CA THR A 166 -4.28 -20.54 21.19
C THR A 166 -3.75 -19.14 21.49
N VAL A 167 -2.50 -19.04 21.97
CA VAL A 167 -1.84 -17.76 22.27
C VAL A 167 -1.61 -16.95 21.01
N VAL A 168 -1.08 -17.56 19.94
CA VAL A 168 -0.82 -16.89 18.67
C VAL A 168 -2.14 -16.41 18.06
N GLU A 169 -3.17 -17.25 18.04
CA GLU A 169 -4.48 -16.87 17.53
C GLU A 169 -5.07 -15.69 18.32
N THR A 170 -5.00 -15.73 19.65
CA THR A 170 -5.53 -14.65 20.50
C THR A 170 -4.78 -13.33 20.30
N LEU A 171 -3.45 -13.38 20.23
CA LEU A 171 -2.61 -12.17 20.13
C LEU A 171 -2.49 -11.59 18.72
N THR A 172 -2.85 -12.38 17.70
CA THR A 172 -2.81 -11.96 16.29
C THR A 172 -4.20 -11.80 15.67
N ARG A 173 -5.25 -11.95 16.47
CA ARG A 173 -6.59 -11.59 16.05
C ARG A 173 -6.70 -10.07 15.93
N SER A 174 -7.08 -9.62 14.74
CA SER A 174 -7.45 -8.23 14.52
C SER A 174 -8.75 -7.95 15.29
N GLY A 175 -8.74 -6.93 16.16
CA GLY A 175 -9.96 -6.50 16.86
C GLY A 175 -10.90 -5.73 15.93
N ASP A 176 -12.04 -5.31 16.48
CA ASP A 176 -13.00 -4.50 15.74
C ASP A 176 -12.37 -3.16 15.31
N PRO A 177 -12.76 -2.61 14.14
CA PRO A 177 -12.31 -1.29 13.74
C PRO A 177 -12.70 -0.23 14.77
N ILE A 178 -11.76 0.63 15.12
CA ILE A 178 -12.00 1.76 16.01
C ILE A 178 -13.03 2.67 15.35
N ASN A 179 -14.14 2.94 16.05
CA ASN A 179 -15.14 3.87 15.59
C ASN A 179 -14.57 5.30 15.52
N VAL A 180 -14.51 5.86 14.32
CA VAL A 180 -14.12 7.25 14.09
C VAL A 180 -15.39 8.07 13.83
N PRO A 181 -15.86 8.88 14.79
CA PRO A 181 -17.03 9.72 14.56
C PRO A 181 -16.70 10.79 13.50
N PRO A 182 -17.70 11.36 12.82
CA PRO A 182 -17.48 12.45 11.87
C PRO A 182 -16.73 13.63 12.53
N PRO A 183 -15.78 14.27 11.81
CA PRO A 183 -15.02 15.38 12.37
C PRO A 183 -15.95 16.56 12.68
N PRO A 184 -15.91 17.11 13.90
CA PRO A 184 -16.69 18.29 14.26
C PRO A 184 -16.17 19.56 13.56
N PRO A 185 -16.98 20.62 13.45
CA PRO A 185 -16.52 21.90 12.94
C PRO A 185 -15.34 22.46 13.76
N VAL A 186 -14.35 23.04 13.09
CA VAL A 186 -13.23 23.72 13.76
C VAL A 186 -13.70 25.08 14.28
N THR A 187 -13.97 25.17 15.58
CA THR A 187 -14.33 26.41 16.29
C THR A 187 -13.23 26.80 17.30
N ASP A 188 -13.25 28.04 17.79
CA ASP A 188 -12.30 28.49 18.80
C ASP A 188 -12.39 27.67 20.09
N GLU A 189 -13.61 27.29 20.50
CA GLU A 189 -13.83 26.41 21.66
C GLU A 189 -13.21 25.02 21.44
N HIS A 190 -13.41 24.44 20.25
CA HIS A 190 -12.87 23.14 19.88
C HIS A 190 -11.33 23.15 19.86
N MET A 191 -10.74 24.23 19.35
CA MET A 191 -9.29 24.44 19.34
C MET A 191 -8.73 24.65 20.74
N ALA A 192 -9.41 25.42 21.59
CA ALA A 192 -9.02 25.65 22.98
C ALA A 192 -9.04 24.34 23.78
N ARG A 193 -10.10 23.53 23.62
CA ARG A 193 -10.18 22.20 24.24
C ARG A 193 -9.04 21.29 23.79
N GLY A 194 -8.74 21.28 22.48
CA GLY A 194 -7.65 20.51 21.91
C GLY A 194 -6.30 20.89 22.50
N LYS A 195 -6.05 22.20 22.65
CA LYS A 195 -4.85 22.74 23.30
C LYS A 195 -4.75 22.32 24.76
N ASP A 196 -5.84 22.43 25.52
CA ASP A 196 -5.86 22.07 26.93
C ASP A 196 -5.55 20.58 27.15
N ILE A 197 -6.14 19.71 26.34
CA ILE A 197 -5.87 18.27 26.38
C ILE A 197 -4.41 18.00 25.98
N TYR A 198 -3.92 18.64 24.92
CA TYR A 198 -2.54 18.50 24.46
C TYR A 198 -1.53 18.86 25.56
N VAL A 199 -1.75 19.99 26.26
CA VAL A 199 -0.89 20.42 27.38
C VAL A 199 -0.90 19.42 28.53
N LYS A 200 -2.06 18.84 28.85
CA LYS A 200 -2.20 17.89 29.97
C LYS A 200 -1.55 16.54 29.68
N ILE A 201 -1.62 16.05 28.44
CA ILE A 201 -1.31 14.64 28.12
C ILE A 201 -0.13 14.50 27.14
N CYS A 202 -0.03 15.35 26.12
CA CYS A 202 0.89 15.16 25.00
C CYS A 202 2.25 15.86 25.21
N VAL A 203 2.28 17.02 25.88
CA VAL A 203 3.46 17.89 26.01
C VAL A 203 4.66 17.20 26.66
N LYS A 204 4.43 16.23 27.55
CA LYS A 204 5.51 15.50 28.23
C LYS A 204 6.50 14.89 27.23
N CYS A 205 6.00 14.38 26.12
CA CYS A 205 6.82 13.77 25.07
C CYS A 205 6.97 14.66 23.84
N HIS A 206 5.91 15.35 23.41
CA HIS A 206 5.90 16.07 22.14
C HIS A 206 6.36 17.54 22.23
N GLY A 207 6.63 18.05 23.44
CA GLY A 207 6.93 19.46 23.65
C GLY A 207 5.67 20.34 23.61
N ASP A 208 5.77 21.52 24.21
CA ASP A 208 4.71 22.53 24.25
C ASP A 208 4.36 23.10 22.87
N ASP A 209 5.35 23.17 21.98
CA ASP A 209 5.24 23.67 20.61
C ASP A 209 5.10 22.56 19.53
N GLY A 210 5.16 21.29 19.95
CA GLY A 210 5.08 20.13 19.06
C GLY A 210 6.37 19.77 18.34
N THR A 211 7.54 20.33 18.66
CA THR A 211 8.80 19.95 17.99
C THR A 211 9.28 18.54 18.32
N GLY A 212 8.72 17.94 19.36
CA GLY A 212 9.22 16.72 19.97
C GLY A 212 10.27 17.01 21.04
N ARG A 213 10.41 16.06 21.97
CA ARG A 213 11.52 15.95 22.90
C ARG A 213 12.25 14.63 22.66
N ASP A 214 13.52 14.61 23.08
CA ASP A 214 14.36 13.42 23.08
C ASP A 214 14.68 13.04 24.53
N ASP A 215 14.48 11.78 24.85
CA ASP A 215 14.85 11.21 26.15
C ASP A 215 15.66 9.93 25.89
N PRO A 216 16.91 9.84 26.38
CA PRO A 216 17.77 8.70 26.12
C PRO A 216 17.30 7.41 26.81
N THR A 217 16.24 7.44 27.63
CA THR A 217 15.62 6.26 28.26
C THR A 217 14.47 5.68 27.44
N TRP A 218 13.92 6.41 26.46
CA TRP A 218 12.79 5.90 25.69
C TRP A 218 13.21 4.77 24.75
N ARG A 219 12.46 3.67 24.81
CA ARG A 219 12.71 2.46 24.03
C ARG A 219 11.43 2.00 23.33
N SER A 220 11.58 1.39 22.17
CA SER A 220 10.52 0.55 21.60
C SER A 220 10.42 -0.78 22.35
N ALA A 221 9.38 -1.56 22.06
CA ALA A 221 9.25 -2.94 22.57
C ALA A 221 10.47 -3.81 22.22
N GLU A 222 11.15 -3.53 21.11
CA GLU A 222 12.37 -4.22 20.70
C GLU A 222 13.65 -3.70 21.38
N GLY A 223 13.53 -2.74 22.31
CA GLY A 223 14.68 -2.20 23.04
C GLY A 223 15.52 -1.19 22.26
N PHE A 224 15.06 -0.71 21.10
CA PHE A 224 15.77 0.33 20.35
C PHE A 224 15.42 1.74 20.85
N PRO A 225 16.36 2.69 20.87
CA PRO A 225 16.06 4.09 21.14
C PRO A 225 14.99 4.62 20.19
N ILE A 226 14.09 5.43 20.73
CA ILE A 226 13.07 6.12 19.93
C ILE A 226 12.98 7.58 20.34
N VAL A 227 12.49 8.40 19.42
CA VAL A 227 12.22 9.81 19.66
C VAL A 227 10.78 10.13 19.28
N SER A 228 10.23 11.14 19.93
CA SER A 228 8.94 11.68 19.54
C SER A 228 9.05 12.37 18.17
N GLY A 229 8.03 12.22 17.34
CA GLY A 229 8.01 12.88 16.03
C GLY A 229 7.81 14.39 16.19
N ASN A 230 8.42 15.18 15.31
CA ASN A 230 8.17 16.61 15.22
C ASN A 230 6.80 16.84 14.53
N LEU A 231 5.81 17.23 15.33
CA LEU A 231 4.43 17.43 14.93
C LEU A 231 4.20 18.73 14.13
N ARG A 232 5.22 19.60 14.02
CA ARG A 232 5.17 20.81 13.19
C ARG A 232 5.53 20.56 11.71
N ARG A 233 6.14 19.42 11.38
CA ARG A 233 6.57 19.12 10.01
C ARG A 233 5.41 18.88 9.04
N GLY A 234 4.24 18.48 9.53
CA GLY A 234 3.12 18.05 8.68
C GLY A 234 3.35 16.72 7.97
N VAL A 235 4.41 15.99 8.33
CA VAL A 235 4.75 14.67 7.78
C VAL A 235 4.69 13.67 8.92
N PHE A 236 3.74 12.74 8.85
CA PHE A 236 3.47 11.78 9.91
C PHE A 236 3.58 10.35 9.37
N LYS A 237 4.16 9.45 10.18
CA LYS A 237 4.33 8.02 9.84
C LYS A 237 3.02 7.38 9.39
N GLY A 238 1.91 7.76 10.04
CA GLY A 238 0.59 7.21 9.81
C GLY A 238 -0.28 7.92 8.79
N GLY A 239 0.18 9.00 8.15
CA GLY A 239 -0.65 9.88 7.33
C GLY A 239 -1.05 11.18 8.04
N ALA A 240 -1.32 12.23 7.25
CA ALA A 240 -1.65 13.58 7.73
C ALA A 240 -3.15 13.91 7.65
N ASP A 241 -3.97 12.99 7.13
CA ASP A 241 -5.42 13.10 7.16
C ASP A 241 -5.96 12.93 8.59
N GLY A 242 -7.12 13.53 8.84
CA GLY A 242 -7.72 13.56 10.17
C GLY A 242 -8.01 12.18 10.75
N GLU A 243 -8.49 11.25 9.93
CA GLU A 243 -8.81 9.88 10.35
C GLU A 243 -7.55 9.09 10.75
N SER A 244 -6.51 9.14 9.92
CA SER A 244 -5.21 8.54 10.24
C SER A 244 -4.62 9.08 11.53
N PHE A 245 -4.76 10.39 11.77
CA PHE A 245 -4.31 11.03 13.00
C PHE A 245 -5.16 10.60 14.20
N PHE A 246 -6.48 10.55 14.02
CA PHE A 246 -7.42 10.08 15.04
C PHE A 246 -7.06 8.68 15.52
N HIS A 247 -6.75 7.75 14.61
CA HIS A 247 -6.30 6.41 14.99
C HIS A 247 -5.02 6.42 15.83
N ARG A 248 -4.10 7.38 15.64
CA ARG A 248 -2.89 7.49 16.49
C ARG A 248 -3.21 8.01 17.89
N VAL A 249 -4.22 8.87 18.02
CA VAL A 249 -4.68 9.35 19.34
C VAL A 249 -5.48 8.26 20.05
N ALA A 250 -6.37 7.57 19.34
CA ALA A 250 -7.22 6.51 19.87
C ALA A 250 -6.44 5.25 20.23
N ALA A 251 -5.70 4.68 19.28
CA ALA A 251 -4.98 3.40 19.44
C ALA A 251 -3.56 3.57 19.97
N GLY A 252 -3.02 4.79 19.95
CA GLY A 252 -1.61 5.03 20.22
C GLY A 252 -0.73 4.53 19.08
N MET A 253 0.51 4.20 19.42
CA MET A 253 1.44 3.51 18.53
C MET A 253 1.98 2.27 19.25
N PRO A 254 1.37 1.09 19.08
CA PRO A 254 1.77 -0.13 19.76
C PRO A 254 3.27 -0.42 19.62
N GLY A 255 3.87 -0.93 20.70
CA GLY A 255 5.32 -1.14 20.80
C GLY A 255 6.13 0.14 20.97
N THR A 256 5.49 1.26 21.30
CA THR A 256 6.14 2.52 21.71
C THR A 256 5.51 3.06 23.01
N PRO A 257 6.16 4.00 23.70
CA PRO A 257 5.60 4.74 24.82
C PRO A 257 4.43 5.66 24.48
N MET A 258 4.00 5.77 23.20
CA MET A 258 2.83 6.58 22.82
C MET A 258 1.55 5.76 23.03
N PRO A 259 0.77 6.04 24.10
CA PRO A 259 -0.37 5.22 24.48
C PRO A 259 -1.60 5.53 23.62
N GLY A 260 -2.54 4.59 23.61
CA GLY A 260 -3.89 4.85 23.12
C GLY A 260 -4.75 5.54 24.16
N ASN A 261 -5.64 6.43 23.71
CA ASN A 261 -6.50 7.24 24.57
C ASN A 261 -7.99 6.92 24.39
N SER A 262 -8.35 5.87 23.66
CA SER A 262 -9.75 5.47 23.44
C SER A 262 -10.52 5.17 24.74
N GLN A 263 -9.83 4.78 25.81
CA GLN A 263 -10.43 4.57 27.14
C GLN A 263 -10.46 5.84 28.01
N ALA A 264 -9.67 6.85 27.67
CA ALA A 264 -9.46 8.05 28.48
C ALA A 264 -10.10 9.32 27.88
N MET A 265 -10.52 9.28 26.61
CA MET A 265 -11.07 10.41 25.87
C MET A 265 -12.28 9.98 25.06
N THR A 266 -13.25 10.88 24.95
CA THR A 266 -14.35 10.77 23.99
C THR A 266 -13.87 11.04 22.56
N GLY A 267 -14.67 10.64 21.57
CA GLY A 267 -14.38 10.92 20.16
C GLY A 267 -14.26 12.41 19.84
N ASP A 268 -15.08 13.26 20.46
CA ASP A 268 -15.04 14.70 20.26
C ASP A 268 -13.76 15.32 20.82
N GLU A 269 -13.33 14.89 22.02
CA GLU A 269 -12.06 15.29 22.63
C GLU A 269 -10.84 14.86 21.79
N MET A 270 -10.86 13.64 21.26
CA MET A 270 -9.82 13.16 20.35
C MET A 270 -9.76 14.01 19.08
N TRP A 271 -10.91 14.38 18.51
CA TRP A 271 -10.95 15.32 17.38
C TRP A 271 -10.45 16.72 17.73
N SER A 272 -10.69 17.22 18.94
CA SER A 272 -10.12 18.49 19.41
C SER A 272 -8.59 18.44 19.39
N VAL A 273 -8.00 17.37 19.91
CA VAL A 273 -6.53 17.18 19.89
C VAL A 273 -5.99 17.03 18.48
N VAL A 274 -6.69 16.29 17.61
CA VAL A 274 -6.33 16.13 16.19
C VAL A 274 -6.28 17.50 15.50
N HIS A 275 -7.34 18.31 15.63
CA HIS A 275 -7.41 19.63 15.00
C HIS A 275 -6.34 20.59 15.53
N TYR A 276 -6.11 20.62 16.84
CA TYR A 276 -5.03 21.40 17.44
C TYR A 276 -3.65 20.95 16.94
N THR A 277 -3.39 19.65 16.90
CA THR A 277 -2.08 19.14 16.48
C THR A 277 -1.80 19.41 14.99
N LEU A 278 -2.82 19.27 14.14
CA LEU A 278 -2.72 19.64 12.72
C LEU A 278 -2.55 21.15 12.53
N SER A 279 -3.02 22.01 13.44
CA SER A 279 -2.78 23.45 13.35
C SER A 279 -1.33 23.83 13.61
N LEU A 280 -0.62 23.13 14.51
CA LEU A 280 0.82 23.32 14.74
C LEU A 280 1.63 23.16 13.44
N SER A 281 1.28 22.16 12.64
CA SER A 281 1.86 21.96 11.30
C SER A 281 1.51 23.07 10.31
N LYS A 282 0.28 23.60 10.35
CA LYS A 282 -0.16 24.67 9.45
C LYS A 282 0.51 25.99 9.78
N GLU A 283 0.70 26.29 11.06
CA GLU A 283 1.39 27.50 11.53
C GLU A 283 2.85 27.50 11.08
N GLU A 284 3.59 26.41 11.32
CA GLU A 284 4.97 26.25 10.83
C GLU A 284 5.04 26.33 9.30
N ASN A 285 4.12 25.68 8.58
CA ASN A 285 4.08 25.77 7.12
C ASN A 285 3.70 27.17 6.62
N ARG A 286 2.91 27.95 7.38
CA ARG A 286 2.62 29.36 7.09
C ARG A 286 3.83 30.24 7.38
N GLU A 287 4.61 29.96 8.42
CA GLU A 287 5.84 30.68 8.77
C GLU A 287 7.01 30.33 7.84
N ARG A 288 7.17 29.07 7.46
CA ARG A 288 8.09 28.62 6.41
C ARG A 288 7.63 29.08 5.04
N GLY A 289 6.32 29.01 4.79
CA GLY A 289 5.68 29.48 3.59
C GLY A 289 5.75 31.00 3.45
N SER A 290 5.76 31.79 4.53
CA SER A 290 5.98 33.24 4.50
C SER A 290 7.44 33.61 4.28
N LYS A 291 8.38 32.70 4.59
CA LYS A 291 9.73 32.65 4.01
C LYS A 291 9.68 32.04 2.60
N VAL A 292 8.73 32.49 1.76
CA VAL A 292 8.59 32.06 0.36
C VAL A 292 9.98 32.14 -0.27
N TRP A 293 10.49 31.01 -0.75
CA TRP A 293 11.52 31.08 -1.77
C TRP A 293 10.90 31.80 -2.96
N THR A 294 11.21 33.08 -3.10
CA THR A 294 10.79 33.86 -4.27
C THR A 294 11.62 33.33 -5.43
N PRO A 295 11.01 32.70 -6.44
CA PRO A 295 11.77 32.24 -7.59
C PRO A 295 12.53 33.44 -8.18
N PRO A 296 13.81 33.30 -8.55
CA PRO A 296 14.43 34.28 -9.42
C PRO A 296 13.52 34.44 -10.64
N LYS A 297 13.30 35.69 -11.09
CA LYS A 297 12.38 36.04 -12.18
C LYS A 297 12.52 34.99 -13.28
N ALA A 298 11.53 34.09 -13.42
CA ALA A 298 11.69 32.89 -14.23
C ALA A 298 11.98 33.31 -15.67
N GLU A 299 13.21 33.11 -16.10
CA GLU A 299 13.53 33.22 -17.51
C GLU A 299 12.65 32.23 -18.25
N ARG A 300 11.96 32.67 -19.31
CA ARG A 300 11.04 31.80 -20.04
C ARG A 300 11.84 30.59 -20.52
N LEU A 301 11.57 29.42 -19.95
CA LEU A 301 12.21 28.19 -20.36
C LEU A 301 11.82 27.90 -21.83
N PRO A 302 12.76 27.36 -22.63
CA PRO A 302 12.44 26.89 -23.96
C PRO A 302 11.41 25.76 -23.89
N GLN A 303 10.85 25.35 -25.04
CA GLN A 303 9.97 24.20 -25.08
C GLN A 303 10.76 22.93 -24.70
N GLY A 304 10.34 22.26 -23.64
CA GLY A 304 10.93 21.00 -23.20
C GLY A 304 10.37 19.78 -23.93
N ASP A 305 11.25 18.83 -24.18
CA ASP A 305 10.90 17.44 -24.53
C ASP A 305 10.85 16.57 -23.26
N ALA A 306 9.70 15.92 -23.05
CA ALA A 306 9.44 15.09 -21.89
C ALA A 306 10.21 13.76 -21.91
N GLU A 307 10.50 13.17 -23.08
CA GLU A 307 11.28 11.93 -23.15
C GLU A 307 12.75 12.19 -22.78
N ALA A 308 13.33 13.27 -23.30
CA ALA A 308 14.65 13.73 -22.86
C ALA A 308 14.68 14.03 -21.35
N GLY A 309 13.60 14.62 -20.82
CA GLY A 309 13.45 14.84 -19.38
C GLY A 309 13.45 13.54 -18.59
N GLN A 310 12.72 12.51 -19.04
CA GLN A 310 12.71 11.20 -18.39
C GLN A 310 14.10 10.55 -18.37
N GLN A 311 14.89 10.72 -19.44
CA GLN A 311 16.27 10.22 -19.48
C GLN A 311 17.15 10.91 -18.41
N LEU A 312 17.04 12.23 -18.26
CA LEU A 312 17.77 12.98 -17.22
C LEU A 312 17.35 12.57 -15.81
N ILE A 313 16.05 12.38 -15.58
CA ILE A 313 15.53 11.99 -14.27
C ILE A 313 16.01 10.57 -13.92
N SER A 314 15.88 9.61 -14.84
CA SER A 314 16.26 8.21 -14.64
C SER A 314 17.78 7.98 -14.58
N GLY A 315 18.57 8.89 -15.14
CA GLY A 315 20.02 8.75 -15.28
C GLY A 315 20.45 8.01 -16.55
N ALA A 316 19.51 7.65 -17.43
CA ALA A 316 19.83 7.17 -18.78
C ALA A 316 20.49 8.27 -19.63
N GLY A 317 20.10 9.53 -19.40
CA GLY A 317 20.76 10.73 -19.91
C GLY A 317 21.58 11.39 -18.80
N ARG A 318 22.67 12.07 -19.18
CA ARG A 318 23.52 12.81 -18.24
C ARG A 318 23.25 14.30 -18.35
N PHE A 319 23.19 14.97 -17.21
CA PHE A 319 23.24 16.42 -17.17
C PHE A 319 24.60 16.92 -17.70
N SER A 320 24.56 17.99 -18.49
CA SER A 320 25.69 18.58 -19.20
C SER A 320 26.78 19.05 -18.24
N ASN A 321 26.39 19.59 -17.09
CA ASN A 321 27.31 20.04 -16.03
C ASN A 321 27.64 18.93 -15.00
N GLY A 322 27.29 17.66 -15.30
CA GLY A 322 27.65 16.50 -14.48
C GLY A 322 26.90 16.40 -13.16
N ALA A 323 25.74 17.07 -13.05
CA ALA A 323 24.83 16.94 -11.92
C ALA A 323 24.32 15.49 -11.78
N PRO A 324 24.02 15.01 -10.57
CA PRO A 324 23.46 13.67 -10.38
C PRO A 324 22.03 13.59 -10.95
N SER A 325 21.65 12.43 -11.48
CA SER A 325 20.26 12.14 -11.87
C SER A 325 19.33 12.17 -10.66
N CYS A 326 18.09 12.64 -10.83
CA CYS A 326 17.15 12.77 -9.70
C CYS A 326 16.77 11.41 -9.09
N ARG A 327 16.60 10.37 -9.92
CA ARG A 327 16.19 9.03 -9.50
C ARG A 327 17.17 8.39 -8.52
N GLY A 328 18.45 8.76 -8.52
CA GLY A 328 19.42 8.25 -7.55
C GLY A 328 19.04 8.54 -6.10
N CYS A 329 18.26 9.60 -5.86
CA CYS A 329 17.81 10.00 -4.52
C CYS A 329 16.30 10.06 -4.37
N HIS A 330 15.52 10.32 -5.43
CA HIS A 330 14.08 10.56 -5.36
C HIS A 330 13.25 9.44 -6.00
N SER A 331 12.05 9.24 -5.46
CA SER A 331 10.98 8.47 -6.10
C SER A 331 10.08 9.37 -6.95
N ILE A 332 9.69 8.90 -8.14
CA ILE A 332 8.88 9.64 -9.13
C ILE A 332 8.02 8.64 -9.92
N SER A 333 6.70 8.81 -9.87
CA SER A 333 5.74 7.97 -10.62
C SER A 333 5.82 8.22 -12.14
N GLY A 334 5.47 7.20 -12.94
CA GLY A 334 5.42 7.28 -14.40
C GLY A 334 6.75 6.99 -15.12
N GLN A 335 7.73 6.39 -14.45
CA GLN A 335 8.97 5.92 -15.08
C GLN A 335 8.87 4.47 -15.55
N ARG A 336 9.54 4.17 -16.68
CA ARG A 336 9.53 2.85 -17.33
C ARG A 336 10.19 1.73 -16.49
N ASP A 337 11.06 2.06 -15.53
CA ASP A 337 11.79 1.07 -14.71
C ASP A 337 11.49 1.18 -13.20
N PRO A 338 11.42 0.07 -12.43
CA PRO A 338 11.11 0.07 -11.00
C PRO A 338 12.29 0.56 -10.15
N GLY A 339 12.09 1.55 -9.27
CA GLY A 339 13.07 1.93 -8.22
C GLY A 339 13.67 3.34 -8.31
N GLY A 340 13.01 4.31 -7.66
CA GLY A 340 13.65 5.56 -7.26
C GLY A 340 14.49 5.41 -5.99
N GLY A 341 15.36 6.37 -5.72
CA GLY A 341 16.15 6.45 -4.50
C GLY A 341 15.27 6.81 -3.29
N ALA A 342 15.66 6.32 -2.12
CA ALA A 342 14.95 6.53 -0.85
C ALA A 342 15.47 7.73 -0.03
N TRP A 343 16.45 8.46 -0.56
CA TRP A 343 17.18 9.51 0.18
C TRP A 343 16.51 10.89 0.13
N GLY A 344 15.63 11.12 -0.84
CA GLY A 344 14.88 12.35 -1.03
C GLY A 344 13.37 12.10 -1.06
N PRO A 345 12.55 13.14 -0.85
CA PRO A 345 11.09 13.02 -0.88
C PRO A 345 10.58 12.53 -2.23
N ASP A 346 9.42 11.89 -2.23
CA ASP A 346 8.70 11.54 -3.45
C ASP A 346 8.28 12.81 -4.21
N LEU A 347 8.76 12.94 -5.45
CA LEU A 347 8.50 14.09 -6.30
C LEU A 347 7.34 13.84 -7.29
N THR A 348 6.60 12.74 -7.16
CA THR A 348 5.41 12.43 -7.99
C THR A 348 4.46 13.62 -8.09
N ASN A 349 4.22 14.31 -6.97
CA ASN A 349 3.30 15.44 -6.89
C ASN A 349 3.98 16.81 -7.02
N ALA A 350 5.26 16.87 -7.38
CA ALA A 350 6.02 18.11 -7.41
C ALA A 350 5.46 19.10 -8.45
N TYR A 351 5.08 18.62 -9.64
CA TYR A 351 4.53 19.50 -10.69
C TYR A 351 3.20 20.13 -10.28
N ARG A 352 2.33 19.38 -9.61
CA ARG A 352 1.05 19.91 -9.10
C ARG A 352 1.27 21.07 -8.13
N LYS A 353 2.29 20.96 -7.27
CA LYS A 353 2.55 21.93 -6.20
C LYS A 353 3.30 23.17 -6.69
N PHE A 354 4.18 23.01 -7.67
CA PHE A 354 5.14 24.05 -8.06
C PHE A 354 5.10 24.42 -9.54
N GLY A 355 4.35 23.73 -10.39
CA GLY A 355 4.32 23.96 -11.83
C GLY A 355 5.72 24.00 -12.45
N ASP A 356 5.93 24.91 -13.40
CA ASP A 356 7.21 25.00 -14.11
C ASP A 356 8.36 25.53 -13.24
N VAL A 357 8.05 26.25 -12.14
CA VAL A 357 9.11 26.77 -11.25
C VAL A 357 9.86 25.68 -10.47
N MET A 358 9.31 24.46 -10.46
CA MET A 358 9.95 23.28 -9.87
C MET A 358 11.32 22.97 -10.49
N ALA A 359 11.55 23.31 -11.76
CA ALA A 359 12.82 23.04 -12.44
C ALA A 359 14.00 23.86 -11.87
N TYR A 360 13.71 24.91 -11.12
CA TYR A 360 14.72 25.76 -10.47
C TYR A 360 15.00 25.36 -9.02
N TRP A 361 14.16 24.52 -8.41
CA TRP A 361 14.34 24.08 -7.03
C TRP A 361 15.70 23.44 -6.72
N PRO A 362 16.27 22.57 -7.60
CA PRO A 362 17.53 21.90 -7.30
C PRO A 362 18.66 22.88 -6.95
N GLU A 363 18.69 24.05 -7.56
CA GLU A 363 19.76 25.06 -7.38
C GLU A 363 19.48 26.04 -6.24
N ASN A 364 18.27 26.09 -5.72
CA ASN A 364 17.81 27.24 -4.95
C ASN A 364 17.22 26.92 -3.58
N VAL A 365 16.88 25.65 -3.31
CA VAL A 365 16.26 25.23 -2.05
C VAL A 365 17.19 24.26 -1.32
N ASP A 366 17.40 24.50 -0.03
CA ASP A 366 18.12 23.56 0.83
C ASP A 366 17.21 22.35 1.13
N PRO A 367 17.69 21.09 0.99
CA PRO A 367 19.10 20.67 0.91
C PRO A 367 19.69 20.52 -0.52
N MET A 368 18.91 20.69 -1.59
CA MET A 368 19.38 20.42 -2.96
C MET A 368 20.44 21.40 -3.46
N LYS A 369 20.40 22.64 -2.98
CA LYS A 369 21.35 23.68 -3.36
C LYS A 369 22.81 23.24 -3.22
N SER A 370 23.18 22.51 -2.16
CA SER A 370 24.55 22.02 -1.96
C SER A 370 24.99 20.97 -3.01
N ILE A 371 24.04 20.30 -3.66
CA ILE A 371 24.27 19.27 -4.67
C ILE A 371 24.39 19.88 -6.07
N TYR A 372 23.53 20.85 -6.39
CA TYR A 372 23.41 21.38 -7.76
C TYR A 372 24.04 22.78 -7.96
N SER A 373 24.34 23.54 -6.90
CA SER A 373 24.92 24.89 -7.05
C SER A 373 26.28 24.89 -7.78
N ALA A 374 27.11 23.86 -7.57
CA ALA A 374 28.38 23.70 -8.28
C ALA A 374 28.21 23.10 -9.70
N LYS A 375 27.02 22.60 -10.04
CA LYS A 375 26.71 21.89 -11.27
C LYS A 375 25.30 22.27 -11.76
N PRO A 376 25.09 23.54 -12.13
CA PRO A 376 23.76 24.06 -12.44
C PRO A 376 23.16 23.36 -13.66
N LEU A 377 21.85 23.28 -13.72
CA LEU A 377 21.12 22.75 -14.87
C LEU A 377 20.99 23.84 -15.93
N THR A 378 21.19 23.46 -17.19
CA THR A 378 21.00 24.35 -18.33
C THR A 378 19.52 24.70 -18.52
N PRO A 379 19.17 25.80 -19.21
CA PRO A 379 17.78 26.15 -19.51
C PRO A 379 17.02 25.04 -20.27
N ASN A 380 17.68 24.35 -21.20
CA ASN A 380 17.08 23.22 -21.93
C ASN A 380 16.80 22.05 -20.98
N GLU A 381 17.74 21.68 -20.11
CA GLU A 381 17.54 20.61 -19.13
C GLU A 381 16.39 20.94 -18.16
N LYS A 382 16.32 22.19 -17.69
CA LYS A 382 15.19 22.66 -16.86
C LYS A 382 13.86 22.52 -17.60
N ALA A 383 13.82 22.88 -18.88
CA ALA A 383 12.64 22.71 -19.72
C ALA A 383 12.25 21.25 -19.89
N HIS A 384 13.21 20.37 -20.20
CA HIS A 384 13.00 18.93 -20.33
C HIS A 384 12.46 18.31 -19.04
N LEU A 385 13.04 18.66 -17.89
CA LEU A 385 12.57 18.23 -16.58
C LEU A 385 11.13 18.69 -16.34
N SER A 386 10.85 19.99 -16.52
CA SER A 386 9.50 20.54 -16.36
C SER A 386 8.47 19.80 -17.25
N ALA A 387 8.80 19.53 -18.51
CA ALA A 387 7.95 18.79 -19.43
C ALA A 387 7.71 17.33 -18.97
N ALA A 388 8.74 16.64 -18.50
CA ALA A 388 8.63 15.28 -17.97
C ALA A 388 7.77 15.21 -16.71
N PHE A 389 7.98 16.12 -15.75
CA PHE A 389 7.17 16.19 -14.53
C PHE A 389 5.71 16.55 -14.83
N LYS A 390 5.46 17.43 -15.80
CA LYS A 390 4.11 17.76 -16.29
C LYS A 390 3.42 16.55 -16.91
N GLN A 391 4.13 15.78 -17.75
CA GLN A 391 3.58 14.58 -18.37
C GLN A 391 3.30 13.50 -17.32
N GLY A 392 4.24 13.28 -16.38
CA GLY A 392 4.06 12.35 -15.26
C GLY A 392 2.83 12.70 -14.42
N TRP A 393 2.64 13.99 -14.11
CA TRP A 393 1.45 14.46 -13.41
C TRP A 393 0.15 14.17 -14.19
N LYS A 394 0.10 14.48 -15.49
CA LYS A 394 -1.09 14.18 -16.32
C LYS A 394 -1.43 12.69 -16.34
N GLN A 395 -0.42 11.83 -16.29
CA GLN A 395 -0.63 10.39 -16.21
C GLN A 395 -1.19 10.00 -14.84
N VAL A 396 -0.61 10.52 -13.75
CA VAL A 396 -1.11 10.29 -12.38
C VAL A 396 -2.54 10.80 -12.19
N GLU A 397 -2.87 11.97 -12.74
CA GLU A 397 -4.21 12.55 -12.73
C GLU A 397 -5.21 11.66 -13.47
N LYS A 398 -4.83 11.14 -14.64
CA LYS A 398 -5.63 10.20 -15.42
C LYS A 398 -5.82 8.86 -14.69
N ASP A 399 -4.78 8.34 -14.05
CA ASP A 399 -4.82 7.08 -13.31
C ASP A 399 -5.67 7.23 -12.04
N TRP A 400 -5.59 8.39 -11.37
CA TRP A 400 -6.43 8.75 -10.23
C TRP A 400 -7.91 8.84 -10.59
N ASP A 401 -8.23 9.42 -11.75
CA ASP A 401 -9.61 9.51 -12.26
C ASP A 401 -10.16 8.17 -12.76
N ALA A 402 -9.28 7.25 -13.19
CA ALA A 402 -9.65 5.90 -13.62
C ALA A 402 -9.94 4.95 -12.45
N ASP A 403 -9.36 5.20 -11.27
CA ASP A 403 -9.60 4.45 -10.02
C ASP A 403 -10.80 4.98 -9.22
N GLN A 404 -11.45 6.07 -9.67
CA GLN A 404 -12.74 6.49 -9.12
C GLN A 404 -13.82 5.48 -9.55
N PRO A 405 -14.65 4.96 -8.63
CA PRO A 405 -15.77 4.12 -9.03
C PRO A 405 -16.64 4.92 -9.99
N ALA A 406 -16.87 4.38 -11.20
CA ALA A 406 -17.76 5.00 -12.17
C ALA A 406 -19.09 5.35 -11.47
N PRO A 407 -19.68 6.54 -11.74
CA PRO A 407 -20.98 6.88 -11.17
C PRO A 407 -21.94 5.73 -11.48
N VAL A 408 -22.61 5.24 -10.44
CA VAL A 408 -23.53 4.11 -10.50
C VAL A 408 -24.56 4.41 -11.59
N LEU A 409 -24.32 3.89 -12.79
CA LEU A 409 -25.31 3.88 -13.86
C LEU A 409 -26.40 2.94 -13.38
N THR A 410 -27.56 3.52 -13.09
CA THR A 410 -28.77 2.81 -12.72
C THR A 410 -29.02 1.69 -13.73
N ALA A 411 -29.37 0.52 -13.19
CA ALA A 411 -29.42 -0.79 -13.84
C ALA A 411 -30.47 -0.92 -14.98
N ALA A 412 -30.46 -0.04 -15.97
CA ALA A 412 -31.43 -0.02 -17.07
C ALA A 412 -30.83 -0.34 -18.45
N ALA A 413 -29.52 -0.58 -18.58
CA ALA A 413 -28.88 -0.72 -19.90
C ALA A 413 -28.43 -2.15 -20.28
N TYR A 414 -28.69 -3.18 -19.46
CA TYR A 414 -28.40 -4.57 -19.83
C TYR A 414 -29.69 -5.33 -20.16
N LEU A 415 -30.18 -5.16 -21.38
CA LEU A 415 -31.03 -6.17 -22.02
C LEU A 415 -30.13 -7.34 -22.43
N PRO A 416 -30.37 -8.58 -21.98
CA PRO A 416 -29.46 -9.67 -22.26
C PRO A 416 -29.64 -10.15 -23.71
N VAL A 417 -28.53 -10.10 -24.45
CA VAL A 417 -28.34 -10.63 -25.81
C VAL A 417 -28.62 -12.16 -25.91
N SER A 418 -28.90 -12.82 -24.78
CA SER A 418 -29.23 -14.25 -24.70
C SER A 418 -30.63 -14.61 -25.23
N GLY A 419 -31.56 -13.66 -25.35
CA GLY A 419 -32.91 -13.92 -25.86
C GLY A 419 -32.97 -14.23 -27.36
N VAL A 420 -32.08 -13.64 -28.17
CA VAL A 420 -32.08 -13.82 -29.63
C VAL A 420 -31.51 -15.19 -30.01
N GLY A 421 -30.53 -15.69 -29.27
CA GLY A 421 -29.93 -17.01 -29.52
C GLY A 421 -30.90 -18.18 -29.30
N LEU A 422 -31.77 -18.08 -28.29
CA LEU A 422 -32.75 -19.12 -27.98
C LEU A 422 -33.88 -19.20 -29.02
N LEU A 423 -34.33 -18.06 -29.54
CA LEU A 423 -35.37 -18.01 -30.58
C LEU A 423 -34.86 -18.54 -31.93
N VAL A 424 -33.58 -18.30 -32.26
CA VAL A 424 -32.96 -18.84 -33.48
C VAL A 424 -32.80 -20.36 -33.38
N ALA A 425 -32.39 -20.90 -32.22
CA ALA A 425 -32.24 -22.34 -32.02
C ALA A 425 -33.59 -23.10 -32.09
N ILE A 426 -34.66 -22.52 -31.53
CA ILE A 426 -36.01 -23.09 -31.62
C ILE A 426 -36.52 -23.06 -33.07
N GLY A 427 -36.23 -21.99 -33.82
CA GLY A 427 -36.59 -21.87 -35.23
C GLY A 427 -35.97 -22.96 -36.12
N PHE A 428 -34.68 -23.27 -35.95
CA PHE A 428 -34.02 -24.33 -36.73
C PHE A 428 -34.55 -25.73 -36.42
N THR A 429 -34.98 -25.97 -35.18
CA THR A 429 -35.48 -27.29 -34.74
C THR A 429 -36.88 -27.58 -35.27
N ILE A 430 -37.74 -26.54 -35.33
CA ILE A 430 -39.09 -26.65 -35.90
C ILE A 430 -39.04 -26.81 -37.43
N ILE A 431 -38.17 -26.07 -38.12
CA ILE A 431 -38.02 -26.19 -39.59
C ILE A 431 -37.49 -27.57 -39.98
N GLY A 432 -36.52 -28.11 -39.23
CA GLY A 432 -36.00 -29.47 -39.45
C GLY A 432 -37.07 -30.55 -39.24
N SER A 433 -37.97 -30.37 -38.27
CA SER A 433 -39.06 -31.32 -37.98
C SER A 433 -40.15 -31.31 -39.04
N ILE A 434 -40.50 -30.12 -39.58
CA ILE A 434 -41.50 -29.99 -40.66
C ILE A 434 -40.95 -30.55 -41.99
N ALA A 435 -39.66 -30.34 -42.28
CA ALA A 435 -39.01 -30.90 -43.47
C ALA A 435 -38.90 -32.44 -43.41
N GLY A 436 -38.73 -33.01 -42.21
CA GLY A 436 -38.74 -34.46 -42.00
C GLY A 436 -40.12 -35.09 -42.21
N MET A 437 -41.19 -34.40 -41.80
CA MET A 437 -42.57 -34.89 -41.95
C MET A 437 -43.04 -34.89 -43.42
N LYS A 438 -42.70 -33.86 -44.20
CA LYS A 438 -43.03 -33.84 -45.65
C LYS A 438 -42.34 -34.93 -46.46
N ARG A 439 -41.14 -35.37 -46.03
CA ARG A 439 -40.39 -36.43 -46.71
C ARG A 439 -40.93 -37.84 -46.44
N MET A 440 -41.83 -37.98 -45.48
CA MET A 440 -42.52 -39.24 -45.14
C MET A 440 -43.89 -39.37 -45.82
N GLU A 441 -44.43 -38.31 -46.42
CA GLU A 441 -45.65 -38.35 -47.24
C GLU A 441 -45.37 -38.63 -48.73
N GLU A 442 -44.10 -38.53 -49.16
CA GLU A 442 -43.66 -38.80 -50.54
C GLU A 442 -42.93 -40.16 -50.72
N LEU A 443 -42.91 -41.00 -49.68
CA LEU A 443 -42.44 -42.39 -49.68
C LEU A 443 -43.59 -43.33 -49.34
#